data_AF-A0A3A8QQR4-F1
#
_entry.id   AF-A0A3A8QQR4-F1
#
_cell.length_a   1.000
_cell.length_b   1.000
_cell.length_c   1.000
_cell.angle_alpha   90.00
_cell.angle_beta   90.00
_cell.angle_gamma   90.00
#
_symmetry.space_group_name_H-M   'P 1'
#
loop_
_entity.id
_entity.type
_entity.pdbx_description
1 polymer ?
#
loop_
_entity_poly.entity_id
_entity_poly.type
_entity_poly.pdbx_seq_one_letter_code
_entity_poly.pdbx_strand_id
1 'polypeptide(L)'
;MMRHPFILAALGLGALFLALHLGGGRESVGVLSGTVVGGPWRMGFGVLYALAWFSAVLVAPVLLLAGLADAALQRRYTVPPFITHRT
;
A
#
# COMPACT_ATOMS: atom_id res chain seq x y z
N MET A 1 1.34 5.26 -21.32
CA MET A 1 1.42 4.37 -20.13
C MET A 1 0.78 5.10 -18.97
N MET A 2 -0.49 4.82 -18.66
CA MET A 2 -1.15 5.37 -17.47
C MET A 2 -0.56 4.65 -16.27
N ARG A 3 0.44 5.25 -15.63
CA ARG A 3 0.90 4.79 -14.33
C ARG A 3 -0.16 5.26 -13.35
N HIS A 4 -0.82 4.36 -12.65
CA HIS A 4 -1.64 4.70 -11.49
C HIS A 4 -0.72 4.69 -10.26
N PRO A 5 -0.01 5.79 -9.96
CA PRO A 5 1.05 5.80 -8.94
C PRO A 5 0.51 5.38 -7.58
N PHE A 6 -0.73 5.73 -7.27
CA PHE A 6 -1.39 5.38 -6.00
C PHE A 6 -1.67 3.87 -5.88
N ILE A 7 -2.08 3.21 -6.97
CA ILE A 7 -2.28 1.75 -6.97
C ILE A 7 -0.94 1.05 -6.77
N LEU A 8 0.10 1.46 -7.49
CA LEU A 8 1.45 0.87 -7.35
C LEU A 8 2.01 1.09 -5.95
N ALA A 9 1.84 2.28 -5.37
CA ALA A 9 2.26 2.57 -4.01
C ALA A 9 1.50 1.72 -2.98
N ALA A 10 0.18 1.57 -3.12
CA ALA A 10 -0.63 0.71 -2.24
C ALA A 10 -0.15 -0.75 -2.29
N LEU A 11 0.06 -1.28 -3.50
CA LEU A 11 0.58 -2.64 -3.70
C LEU A 11 1.98 -2.79 -3.12
N GLY A 12 2.85 -1.80 -3.30
CA GLY A 12 4.20 -1.78 -2.74
C GLY A 12 4.21 -1.82 -1.21
N LEU A 13 3.36 -1.02 -0.55
CA LEU A 13 3.22 -1.03 0.91
C LEU A 13 2.70 -2.39 1.41
N GLY A 14 1.71 -2.97 0.73
CA GLY A 14 1.20 -4.30 1.05
C GLY A 14 2.25 -5.40 0.88
N ALA A 15 3.00 -5.37 -0.22
CA ALA A 15 4.08 -6.33 -0.48
C ALA A 15 5.22 -6.22 0.54
N LEU A 16 5.63 -4.99 0.88
CA LEU A 16 6.64 -4.73 1.92
C LEU A 16 6.19 -5.30 3.27
N PHE A 17 4.96 -4.97 3.68
CA PHE A 17 4.40 -5.51 4.92
C PHE A 17 4.37 -7.04 4.90
N LEU A 18 3.90 -7.65 3.80
CA LEU A 18 3.84 -9.10 3.66
C LEU A 18 5.23 -9.74 3.78
N ALA A 19 6.23 -9.19 3.11
CA ALA A 19 7.61 -9.68 3.18
C ALA A 19 8.15 -9.62 4.63
N LEU A 20 7.93 -8.51 5.33
CA LEU A 20 8.34 -8.36 6.73
C LEU A 20 7.56 -9.29 7.67
N HIS A 21 6.27 -9.53 7.38
CA HIS A 21 5.43 -10.43 8.16
C HIS A 21 5.90 -11.88 8.05
N LEU A 22 6.13 -12.35 6.82
CA LEU A 22 6.66 -13.69 6.56
C LEU A 22 8.10 -13.85 7.09
N GLY A 23 8.88 -12.76 7.13
CA GLY A 23 10.20 -12.72 7.76
C GLY A 23 10.19 -12.69 9.30
N GLY A 24 9.03 -12.89 9.95
CA GLY A 24 8.94 -12.99 11.41
C GLY A 24 8.84 -11.65 12.15
N GLY A 25 8.52 -10.55 11.46
CA GLY A 25 8.46 -9.20 12.07
C GLY A 25 7.51 -9.09 13.26
N ARG A 26 6.46 -9.93 13.30
CA ARG A 26 5.54 -10.01 14.43
C ARG A 26 6.22 -10.35 15.75
N GLU A 27 7.22 -11.24 15.76
CA GLU A 27 7.94 -11.63 16.98
C GLU A 27 8.78 -10.49 17.53
N SER A 28 9.33 -9.66 16.64
CA SER A 28 10.11 -8.48 17.01
C SER A 28 9.27 -7.37 17.65
N VAL A 29 7.95 -7.37 17.48
CA VAL A 29 7.06 -6.47 18.24
C VAL A 29 6.99 -6.86 19.72
N GLY A 30 7.15 -8.14 20.04
CA GLY A 30 7.27 -8.60 21.44
C GLY A 30 8.48 -7.99 22.15
N VAL A 31 9.55 -7.70 21.41
CA VAL A 31 10.71 -6.97 21.92
C VAL A 31 10.36 -5.51 22.22
N LEU A 32 9.57 -4.86 21.35
CA LEU A 32 9.11 -3.48 21.57
C LEU A 32 8.20 -3.33 22.78
N SER A 33 7.36 -4.34 23.04
CA SER A 33 6.47 -4.35 24.21
C SER A 33 7.17 -4.81 25.49
N GLY A 34 8.45 -5.19 25.44
CA GLY A 34 9.20 -5.71 26.59
C GLY A 34 8.80 -7.13 27.03
N THR A 35 8.02 -7.83 26.22
CA THR A 35 7.54 -9.20 26.53
C THR A 35 8.49 -10.29 26.05
N VAL A 36 9.43 -9.95 25.18
CA VAL A 36 10.45 -10.86 24.64
C VAL A 36 11.82 -10.21 24.74
N VAL A 37 12.81 -10.95 25.24
CA VAL A 37 14.21 -10.49 25.25
C VAL A 37 14.74 -10.46 23.83
N GLY A 38 15.32 -9.33 23.41
CA GLY A 38 15.87 -9.15 22.08
C GLY A 38 17.04 -8.17 22.06
N GLY A 39 17.78 -8.17 20.95
CA GLY A 39 18.89 -7.24 20.71
C GLY A 39 18.49 -6.04 19.84
N PRO A 40 19.41 -5.07 19.66
CA PRO A 40 19.15 -3.83 18.90
C PRO A 40 18.63 -4.08 17.48
N TRP A 41 19.13 -5.13 16.81
CA TRP A 41 18.67 -5.51 15.48
C TRP A 41 17.19 -5.92 15.45
N ARG A 42 16.76 -6.72 16.43
CA ARG A 42 15.36 -7.15 16.54
C ARG A 42 14.45 -5.98 16.91
N MET A 43 14.94 -5.06 17.73
CA MET A 43 14.23 -3.82 18.06
C MET A 43 14.01 -2.96 16.81
N GLY A 44 15.06 -2.71 16.01
CA GLY A 44 14.94 -1.99 14.74
C GLY A 44 13.98 -2.68 13.75
N PHE A 45 14.08 -4.01 13.62
CA PHE A 45 13.18 -4.79 12.77
C PHE A 45 11.71 -4.70 13.23
N GLY A 46 11.48 -4.73 14.55
CA GLY A 46 10.14 -4.54 15.13
C GLY A 46 9.55 -3.17 14.80
N VAL A 47 10.36 -2.11 14.89
CA VAL A 47 9.93 -0.74 14.53
C VAL A 47 9.57 -0.67 13.04
N LEU A 48 10.44 -1.19 12.17
CA LEU A 48 10.18 -1.24 10.73
C LEU A 48 8.90 -2.01 10.41
N TYR A 49 8.71 -3.16 11.04
CA TYR A 49 7.50 -3.98 10.89
C TYR A 49 6.25 -3.24 11.38
N ALA A 50 6.31 -2.55 12.51
CA ALA A 50 5.18 -1.77 13.03
C ALA A 50 4.80 -0.64 12.06
N LEU A 51 5.78 0.12 11.56
CA LEU A 51 5.56 1.17 10.57
C LEU A 51 4.96 0.62 9.26
N ALA A 52 5.45 -0.52 8.78
CA ALA A 52 4.90 -1.18 7.61
C ALA A 52 3.46 -1.66 7.84
N TRP A 53 3.15 -2.19 9.03
CA TRP A 53 1.80 -2.58 9.41
C TRP A 53 0.84 -1.38 9.40
N PHE A 54 1.19 -0.28 10.06
CA PHE A 54 0.37 0.94 10.04
C PHE A 54 0.18 1.47 8.62
N SER A 55 1.22 1.44 7.79
CA SER A 55 1.13 1.88 6.40
C SER A 55 0.22 0.96 5.58
N ALA A 56 0.30 -0.36 5.77
CA ALA A 56 -0.54 -1.31 5.08
C ALA A 56 -2.01 -1.25 5.51
N VAL A 57 -2.28 -0.95 6.79
CA VAL A 57 -3.64 -0.88 7.34
C VAL A 57 -4.31 0.47 7.10
N LEU A 58 -3.57 1.58 7.21
CA LEU A 58 -4.13 2.92 7.13
C LEU A 58 -3.92 3.57 5.75
N VAL A 59 -2.69 3.52 5.24
CA VAL A 59 -2.30 4.28 4.03
C VAL A 59 -2.65 3.53 2.76
N ALA A 60 -2.33 2.23 2.68
CA ALA A 60 -2.54 1.45 1.45
C ALA A 60 -4.02 1.40 0.99
N PRO A 61 -5.03 1.25 1.86
CA PRO A 61 -6.43 1.27 1.44
C PRO A 61 -6.85 2.63 0.87
N VAL A 62 -6.41 3.73 1.48
CA VAL A 62 -6.70 5.09 0.99
C VAL A 62 -6.08 5.29 -0.38
N LEU A 63 -4.82 4.89 -0.57
CA LEU A 63 -4.13 4.98 -1.85
C LEU A 63 -4.78 4.10 -2.93
N LEU A 64 -5.20 2.89 -2.56
CA LEU A 64 -5.88 1.98 -3.49
C LEU A 64 -7.22 2.57 -3.93
N LEU A 65 -8.03 3.06 -2.99
CA LEU A 65 -9.31 3.70 -3.29
C LEU A 65 -9.13 4.95 -4.16
N ALA A 66 -8.15 5.80 -3.84
CA ALA A 66 -7.84 6.98 -4.64
C ALA A 66 -7.45 6.61 -6.07
N GLY A 67 -6.58 5.59 -6.23
CA GLY A 67 -6.17 5.10 -7.54
C GLY A 67 -7.30 4.47 -8.35
N LEU A 68 -8.17 3.70 -7.70
CA LEU A 68 -9.35 3.11 -8.35
C LEU A 68 -10.38 4.17 -8.75
N ALA A 69 -10.61 5.18 -7.91
CA ALA A 69 -11.49 6.30 -8.22
C ALA A 69 -11.00 7.08 -9.44
N ASP A 70 -9.70 7.40 -9.48
CA ASP A 70 -9.06 8.08 -10.62
C ASP A 70 -9.20 7.27 -11.92
N ALA A 71 -8.90 5.96 -11.87
CA ALA A 71 -9.04 5.07 -13.03
C ALA A 71 -10.50 4.96 -13.52
N ALA A 72 -11.46 4.89 -12.59
CA ALA A 72 -12.88 4.82 -12.92
C ALA A 72 -13.40 6.12 -13.56
N LEU A 73 -12.93 7.28 -13.08
CA LEU A 73 -13.30 8.59 -13.64
C LEU A 73 -12.71 8.78 -15.04
N GLN A 74 -11.43 8.46 -15.25
CA GLN A 74 -10.78 8.55 -16.56
C GLN A 74 -11.52 7.73 -17.64
N ARG A 75 -12.02 6.55 -17.27
CA ARG A 75 -12.83 5.70 -18.17
C ARG A 75 -14.13 6.37 -18.62
N ARG A 76 -14.74 7.23 -17.79
CA ARG A 76 -16.03 7.90 -18.11
C ARG A 76 -15.87 9.08 -19.07
N TYR A 77 -14.72 9.77 -19.07
CA TYR A 77 -14.47 10.90 -19.95
C TYR A 77 -14.00 10.50 -21.36
N THR A 78 -13.72 9.21 -21.60
CA THR A 78 -13.22 8.72 -22.90
C THR A 78 -14.36 8.25 -23.83
N VAL A 79 -15.51 8.93 -23.82
CA VAL A 79 -16.57 8.77 -24.85
C VAL A 79 -16.51 9.98 -25.79
N PRO A 80 -15.99 9.86 -27.02
CA PRO A 80 -16.02 10.95 -27.99
C PRO A 80 -17.46 11.19 -28.49
N PRO A 81 -17.94 12.44 -28.59
CA PRO A 81 -19.16 12.75 -29.32
C PRO A 81 -18.85 12.73 -30.81
N PHE A 82 -18.70 11.55 -31.40
CA PHE A 82 -18.72 11.40 -32.86
C PHE A 82 -20.05 10.81 -33.29
N ILE A 83 -21.11 11.61 -33.13
CA ILE A 83 -22.26 11.53 -34.03
C ILE A 83 -22.02 12.59 -35.11
N THR A 84 -21.37 12.12 -36.17
CA THR A 84 -21.57 12.47 -37.58
C THR A 84 -22.62 13.55 -37.87
N HIS A 85 -22.18 14.81 -37.94
CA HIS A 85 -22.71 15.74 -38.92
C HIS A 85 -21.97 15.50 -40.24
N ARG A 86 -22.57 14.70 -41.13
CA ARG A 86 -22.36 14.79 -42.57
C ARG A 86 -23.73 14.76 -43.24
N THR A 87 -24.08 15.94 -43.75
CA THR A 87 -24.89 16.26 -44.93
C THR A 87 -25.68 15.13 -45.58
#